data_AF-A0A5C6QZI7-F1
#
_entry.id   AF-A0A5C6QZI7-F1
#
_cell.length_a   1.000
_cell.length_b   1.000
_cell.length_c   1.000
_cell.angle_alpha   90.00
_cell.angle_beta   90.00
_cell.angle_gamma   90.00
#
_symmetry.space_group_name_H-M   'P 1'
#
loop_
_entity.id
_entity.type
_entity.pdbx_description
1 polymer ?
#
loop_
_entity_poly.entity_id
_entity_poly.type
_entity_poly.pdbx_seq_one_letter_code
_entity_poly.pdbx_strand_id
1 'polypeptide(L)'
;MNKHTKTAIIVAPILTILGFALADLWEENSASQTRAFKLLPFGHCDVINQKCILKSGEFEVNIYDEAGMTTLNTTFPLDSATFFIVDRDNKASAYPLGMIDSPYYWKSPTPLRNNISDKGDKQKLRVIANIKGGQYIAEFYSQTVN
;
A
#
# COMPACT_ATOMS: atom_id res chain seq x y z
N MET A 1 -14.27 55.28 23.23
CA MET A 1 -13.97 54.00 22.54
C MET A 1 -13.86 54.28 21.04
N ASN A 2 -12.71 54.01 20.43
CA ASN A 2 -12.46 54.38 19.04
C ASN A 2 -13.13 53.37 18.08
N LYS A 3 -13.43 53.76 16.84
CA LYS A 3 -14.18 52.94 15.88
C LYS A 3 -13.57 51.53 15.72
N HIS A 4 -12.24 51.45 15.71
CA HIS A 4 -11.48 50.21 15.63
C HIS A 4 -11.69 49.26 16.83
N THR A 5 -11.76 49.79 18.07
CA THR A 5 -11.99 48.97 19.27
C THR A 5 -13.38 48.37 19.28
N LYS A 6 -14.39 49.11 18.81
CA LYS A 6 -15.77 48.60 18.67
C LYS A 6 -15.85 47.46 17.66
N THR A 7 -15.19 47.60 16.51
CA THR A 7 -15.20 46.56 15.46
C THR A 7 -14.44 45.31 15.91
N ALA A 8 -13.29 45.47 16.57
CA ALA A 8 -12.48 44.34 17.03
C ALA A 8 -13.24 43.47 18.05
N ILE A 9 -13.98 44.08 18.99
CA ILE A 9 -14.73 43.34 20.02
C ILE A 9 -15.85 42.47 19.41
N ILE A 10 -16.45 42.90 18.29
CA ILE A 10 -17.52 42.16 17.61
C ILE A 10 -16.95 41.07 16.70
N VAL A 11 -15.89 41.38 15.95
CA VAL A 11 -15.37 40.50 14.90
C VAL A 11 -14.42 39.44 15.46
N ALA A 12 -13.65 39.76 16.49
CA ALA A 12 -12.70 38.83 17.11
C ALA A 12 -13.34 37.50 17.56
N PRO A 13 -14.44 37.46 18.35
CA PRO A 13 -15.01 36.19 18.79
C PRO A 13 -15.52 35.32 17.62
N ILE A 14 -16.07 35.93 16.57
CA ILE A 14 -16.53 35.22 15.37
C ILE A 14 -15.33 34.60 14.63
N LEU A 15 -14.26 35.39 14.43
CA LEU A 15 -13.03 34.90 13.81
C LEU A 15 -12.38 33.79 14.64
N THR A 16 -12.42 33.87 15.97
CA THR A 16 -11.84 32.82 16.83
C THR A 16 -12.61 31.50 16.71
N ILE A 17 -13.94 31.54 16.73
CA ILE A 17 -14.77 30.33 16.58
C ILE A 17 -14.61 29.73 15.17
N LEU A 18 -14.69 30.57 14.13
CA LEU A 18 -14.51 30.11 12.76
C LEU A 18 -13.09 29.59 12.51
N GLY A 19 -12.08 30.25 13.07
CA GLY A 19 -10.69 29.84 12.96
C GLY A 19 -10.44 28.47 13.61
N PHE A 20 -11.02 28.23 14.78
CA PHE A 20 -10.93 26.93 15.47
C PHE A 20 -11.62 25.82 14.65
N ALA A 21 -12.86 26.03 14.21
CA ALA A 21 -13.60 25.05 13.43
C ALA A 21 -12.92 24.72 12.09
N LEU A 22 -12.34 25.71 11.42
CA LEU A 22 -11.60 25.50 10.17
C LEU A 22 -10.27 24.79 10.40
N ALA A 23 -9.58 25.05 11.53
CA ALA A 23 -8.37 24.34 11.90
C ALA A 23 -8.66 22.85 12.17
N ASP A 24 -9.71 22.55 12.92
CA ASP A 24 -10.16 21.17 13.18
C ASP A 24 -10.48 20.44 11.86
N LEU A 25 -11.24 21.08 10.96
CA LEU A 25 -11.55 20.50 9.65
C LEU A 25 -10.31 20.28 8.78
N TRP A 26 -9.33 21.18 8.85
CA TRP A 26 -8.08 21.07 8.09
C TRP A 26 -7.19 19.94 8.64
N GLU A 27 -7.13 19.79 9.95
CA GLU A 27 -6.36 18.73 10.60
C GLU A 27 -6.99 17.35 10.38
N GLU A 28 -8.32 17.24 10.47
CA GLU A 28 -9.06 16.01 10.10
C GLU A 28 -8.85 15.65 8.63
N ASN A 29 -8.94 16.64 7.73
CA ASN A 29 -8.68 16.44 6.30
C ASN A 29 -7.21 16.10 6.00
N SER A 30 -6.25 16.56 6.81
CA SER A 30 -4.84 16.20 6.67
C SER A 30 -4.54 14.80 7.20
N ALA A 31 -5.25 14.37 8.24
CA ALA A 31 -5.18 13.02 8.78
C ALA A 31 -5.86 11.98 7.87
N SER A 32 -6.88 12.38 7.10
CA SER A 32 -7.57 11.52 6.14
C SER A 32 -6.80 11.28 4.83
N GLN A 33 -5.72 12.05 4.58
CA GLN A 33 -4.87 11.82 3.40
C GLN A 33 -4.09 10.51 3.55
N THR A 34 -4.40 9.55 2.68
CA THR A 34 -3.73 8.26 2.62
C THR A 34 -2.23 8.46 2.41
N ARG A 35 -1.43 8.10 3.40
CA ARG A 35 0.04 8.22 3.30
C ARG A 35 0.57 7.07 2.46
N ALA A 36 1.15 7.37 1.31
CA ALA A 36 1.75 6.39 0.42
C ALA A 36 3.22 6.13 0.80
N PHE A 37 3.56 4.87 1.08
CA PHE A 37 4.91 4.41 1.41
C PHE A 37 5.41 3.47 0.32
N LYS A 38 6.70 3.57 -0.02
CA LYS A 38 7.30 2.73 -1.06
C LYS A 38 7.92 1.48 -0.44
N LEU A 39 7.48 0.32 -0.90
CA LEU A 39 8.11 -0.98 -0.64
C LEU A 39 9.18 -1.25 -1.70
N LEU A 40 10.33 -1.74 -1.26
CA LEU A 40 11.45 -2.08 -2.15
C LEU A 40 11.86 -3.55 -1.96
N PRO A 41 12.19 -4.27 -3.04
CA PRO A 41 12.70 -5.64 -2.93
C PRO A 41 14.02 -5.67 -2.17
N PHE A 42 14.10 -6.57 -1.20
CA PHE A 42 15.32 -6.85 -0.45
C PHE A 42 16.09 -7.98 -1.14
N GLY A 43 17.03 -7.60 -2.01
CA GLY A 43 17.82 -8.54 -2.79
C GLY A 43 17.09 -9.05 -4.04
N HIS A 44 17.40 -10.27 -4.45
CA HIS A 44 16.76 -10.92 -5.61
C HIS A 44 15.35 -11.36 -5.25
N CYS A 45 14.38 -11.03 -6.10
CA CYS A 45 12.99 -11.45 -5.96
C CYS A 45 12.67 -12.57 -6.95
N ASP A 46 12.31 -13.73 -6.42
CA ASP A 46 11.81 -14.89 -7.14
C ASP A 46 10.58 -15.43 -6.40
N VAL A 47 9.40 -15.02 -6.86
CA VAL A 47 8.12 -15.39 -6.26
C VAL A 47 7.83 -16.89 -6.41
N ILE A 48 8.30 -17.52 -7.49
CA ILE A 48 8.06 -18.94 -7.76
C ILE A 48 8.88 -19.83 -6.83
N ASN A 49 10.14 -19.46 -6.57
CA ASN A 49 11.03 -20.16 -5.64
C ASN A 49 10.92 -19.64 -4.20
N GLN A 50 9.86 -18.89 -3.87
CA GLN A 50 9.57 -18.38 -2.52
C GLN A 50 10.68 -17.48 -1.92
N LYS A 51 11.44 -16.80 -2.78
CA LYS A 51 12.54 -15.90 -2.41
C LYS A 51 12.21 -14.48 -2.84
N CYS A 52 11.16 -13.88 -2.28
CA CYS A 52 10.86 -12.48 -2.55
C CYS A 52 10.34 -11.76 -1.30
N ILE A 53 11.18 -10.88 -0.76
CA ILE A 53 10.84 -10.05 0.39
C ILE A 53 10.89 -8.59 -0.04
N LEU A 54 9.86 -7.84 0.27
CA LEU A 54 9.79 -6.38 0.11
C LEU A 54 9.87 -5.72 1.48
N LYS A 55 10.56 -4.58 1.57
CA LYS A 55 10.75 -3.85 2.83
C LYS A 55 10.43 -2.37 2.72
N SER A 56 9.92 -1.81 3.82
CA SER A 56 9.77 -0.38 4.07
C SER A 56 9.99 -0.12 5.56
N GLY A 57 11.24 0.22 5.94
CA GLY A 57 11.62 0.26 7.36
C GLY A 57 11.57 -1.12 7.98
N GLU A 58 10.82 -1.27 9.07
CA GLU A 58 10.59 -2.56 9.77
C GLU A 58 9.44 -3.40 9.17
N PHE A 59 8.67 -2.81 8.25
CA PHE A 59 7.60 -3.54 7.58
C PHE A 59 8.18 -4.42 6.48
N GLU A 60 7.93 -5.72 6.57
CA GLU A 60 8.35 -6.71 5.58
C GLU A 60 7.14 -7.44 5.00
N VAL A 61 7.19 -7.68 3.70
CA VAL A 61 6.19 -8.40 2.93
C VAL A 61 6.88 -9.51 2.16
N ASN A 62 6.62 -10.76 2.52
CA ASN A 62 7.08 -11.92 1.77
C ASN A 62 5.99 -12.33 0.76
N ILE A 63 6.37 -12.47 -0.51
CA ILE A 63 5.45 -12.84 -1.58
C ILE A 63 5.97 -14.12 -2.23
N TYR A 64 5.10 -15.12 -2.33
CA TYR A 64 5.43 -16.37 -2.97
C TYR A 64 4.20 -16.95 -3.66
N ASP A 65 4.44 -17.80 -4.66
CA ASP A 65 3.37 -18.54 -5.32
C ASP A 65 3.53 -20.04 -5.08
N GLU A 66 2.47 -20.70 -4.65
CA GLU A 66 2.42 -22.14 -4.45
C GLU A 66 1.22 -22.72 -5.20
N ALA A 67 1.49 -23.60 -6.18
CA ALA A 67 0.47 -24.25 -7.00
C ALA A 67 -0.58 -23.30 -7.63
N GLY A 68 -0.17 -22.09 -8.05
CA GLY A 68 -1.06 -21.08 -8.65
C GLY A 68 -1.83 -20.23 -7.63
N MET A 69 -1.52 -20.40 -6.34
CA MET A 69 -1.98 -19.52 -5.28
C MET A 69 -0.85 -18.58 -4.89
N THR A 70 -1.02 -17.30 -5.22
CA THR A 70 -0.10 -16.26 -4.78
C THR A 70 -0.47 -15.89 -3.35
N THR A 71 0.52 -16.00 -2.45
CA THR A 71 0.39 -15.76 -1.03
C THR A 71 1.31 -14.62 -0.62
N LEU A 72 0.82 -13.82 0.31
CA LEU A 72 1.48 -12.63 0.84
C LEU A 72 1.45 -12.71 2.37
N ASN A 73 2.64 -12.74 2.96
CA ASN A 73 2.84 -12.77 4.40
C ASN A 73 3.46 -11.46 4.85
N THR A 74 3.06 -10.95 6.01
CA THR A 74 3.47 -9.63 6.49
C THR A 74 3.90 -9.64 7.94
N THR A 75 4.77 -8.68 8.31
CA THR A 75 5.16 -8.47 9.73
C THR A 75 4.15 -7.63 10.52
N PHE A 76 3.29 -6.89 9.84
CA PHE A 76 2.21 -6.09 10.45
C PHE A 76 0.85 -6.49 9.86
N PRO A 77 -0.23 -6.45 10.66
CA PRO A 77 -1.54 -6.86 10.21
C PRO A 77 -2.07 -5.87 9.15
N LEU A 78 -2.49 -6.40 8.01
CA LEU A 78 -3.07 -5.61 6.93
C LEU A 78 -4.58 -5.46 7.10
N ASP A 79 -5.11 -4.38 6.56
CA ASP A 79 -6.56 -4.20 6.36
C ASP A 79 -7.00 -4.76 5.00
N SER A 80 -6.12 -4.66 3.99
CA SER A 80 -6.34 -5.21 2.65
C SER A 80 -5.03 -5.35 1.87
N ALA A 81 -5.03 -6.26 0.90
CA ALA A 81 -3.92 -6.43 -0.03
C ALA A 81 -4.43 -6.71 -1.45
N THR A 82 -3.80 -6.08 -2.43
CA THR A 82 -4.06 -6.31 -3.85
C THR A 82 -2.74 -6.58 -4.56
N PHE A 83 -2.66 -7.72 -5.23
CA PHE A 83 -1.54 -8.11 -6.06
C PHE A 83 -1.83 -7.77 -7.52
N PHE A 84 -0.82 -7.39 -8.29
CA PHE A 84 -0.99 -7.08 -9.70
C PHE A 84 0.07 -7.75 -10.55
N ILE A 85 -0.37 -8.31 -11.67
CA ILE A 85 0.51 -8.80 -12.74
C ILE A 85 0.50 -7.74 -13.83
N VAL A 86 1.68 -7.22 -14.19
CA VAL A 86 1.81 -6.14 -15.18
C VAL A 86 2.35 -6.70 -16.49
N ASP A 87 1.55 -6.67 -17.54
CA ASP A 87 1.96 -7.19 -18.84
C ASP A 87 3.01 -6.31 -19.55
N ARG A 88 3.40 -6.73 -20.76
CA ARG A 88 4.40 -6.04 -21.59
C ARG A 88 3.93 -4.66 -22.07
N ASP A 89 2.63 -4.46 -22.19
CA ASP A 89 2.00 -3.17 -22.54
C ASP A 89 1.81 -2.28 -21.31
N ASN A 90 2.39 -2.69 -20.16
CA ASN A 90 2.35 -2.00 -18.88
C ASN A 90 0.93 -1.90 -18.27
N LYS A 91 0.01 -2.76 -18.72
CA LYS A 91 -1.34 -2.88 -18.17
C LYS A 91 -1.31 -3.82 -16.97
N ALA A 92 -1.88 -3.37 -15.86
CA ALA A 92 -1.91 -4.11 -14.61
C ALA A 92 -3.24 -4.85 -14.44
N SER A 93 -3.19 -6.17 -14.31
CA SER A 93 -4.31 -7.00 -13.92
C SER A 93 -4.33 -7.14 -12.39
N ALA A 94 -5.42 -6.71 -11.76
CA ALA A 94 -5.58 -6.69 -10.30
C ALA A 94 -6.14 -8.03 -9.78
N TYR A 95 -5.52 -8.53 -8.73
CA TYR A 95 -5.90 -9.73 -7.99
C TYR A 95 -6.04 -9.34 -6.51
N PRO A 96 -7.25 -8.96 -6.06
CA PRO A 96 -7.51 -8.75 -4.64
C PRO A 96 -7.19 -10.04 -3.87
N LEU A 97 -6.44 -9.91 -2.79
CA LEU A 97 -6.11 -11.03 -1.93
C LEU A 97 -7.16 -11.15 -0.82
N GLY A 98 -7.54 -12.39 -0.51
CA GLY A 98 -8.40 -12.71 0.62
C GLY A 98 -7.56 -13.06 1.85
N MET A 99 -8.00 -12.59 3.01
CA MET A 99 -7.45 -13.01 4.29
C MET A 99 -7.73 -14.50 4.51
N ILE A 100 -6.73 -15.24 4.99
CA ILE A 100 -6.86 -16.69 5.25
C ILE A 100 -7.28 -16.91 6.71
N ASP A 101 -6.30 -16.92 7.60
CA ASP A 101 -6.49 -17.24 9.01
C ASP A 101 -6.36 -15.99 9.90
N SER A 102 -5.52 -15.04 9.48
CA SER A 102 -5.23 -13.83 10.24
C SER A 102 -4.86 -12.68 9.30
N PRO A 103 -4.91 -11.41 9.77
CA PRO A 103 -4.57 -10.25 8.95
C PRO A 103 -3.10 -10.20 8.50
N TYR A 104 -2.28 -11.18 8.89
CA TYR A 104 -0.89 -11.32 8.44
C TYR A 104 -0.74 -12.17 7.18
N TYR A 105 -1.75 -12.98 6.81
CA TYR A 105 -1.70 -13.96 5.73
C TYR A 105 -2.81 -13.75 4.71
N TRP A 106 -2.43 -13.51 3.46
CA TRP A 106 -3.34 -13.15 2.38
C TRP A 106 -3.04 -13.99 1.14
N LYS A 107 -4.07 -14.50 0.44
CA LYS A 107 -3.86 -15.24 -0.81
C LYS A 107 -4.94 -15.00 -1.85
N SER A 108 -4.61 -15.28 -3.10
CA SER A 108 -5.57 -15.33 -4.20
C SER A 108 -5.05 -16.28 -5.29
N PRO A 109 -5.93 -16.99 -6.02
CA PRO A 109 -5.53 -17.68 -7.22
C PRO A 109 -5.06 -16.67 -8.27
N THR A 110 -3.87 -16.88 -8.84
CA THR A 110 -3.35 -16.04 -9.92
C THR A 110 -2.73 -16.87 -11.04
N PRO A 111 -2.77 -16.39 -12.29
CA PRO A 111 -2.14 -17.08 -13.42
C PRO A 111 -0.62 -16.79 -13.49
N LEU A 112 0.03 -16.37 -12.41
CA LEU A 112 1.43 -15.92 -12.43
C LEU A 112 2.38 -16.96 -13.02
N ARG A 113 2.16 -18.24 -12.68
CA ARG A 113 2.96 -19.36 -13.19
C ARG A 113 2.90 -19.49 -14.71
N ASN A 114 1.84 -19.03 -15.37
CA ASN A 114 1.77 -19.09 -16.83
C ASN A 114 2.81 -18.17 -17.52
N ASN A 115 3.35 -17.19 -16.78
CA ASN A 115 4.25 -16.17 -17.34
C ASN A 115 5.70 -16.33 -16.90
N ILE A 116 5.97 -16.99 -15.76
CA ILE A 116 7.32 -17.07 -15.16
C ILE A 116 7.68 -18.45 -14.61
N SER A 117 7.17 -19.53 -15.19
CA SER A 117 7.56 -20.87 -14.74
C SER A 117 8.95 -21.27 -15.17
N ASP A 118 9.49 -20.70 -16.26
CA ASP A 118 10.76 -21.14 -16.81
C ASP A 118 11.94 -20.31 -16.29
N LYS A 119 13.12 -20.95 -16.22
CA LYS A 119 14.34 -20.31 -15.80
C LYS A 119 14.69 -19.13 -16.70
N GLY A 120 14.91 -17.98 -16.08
CA GLY A 120 15.25 -16.73 -16.76
C GLY A 120 14.04 -15.85 -17.07
N ASP A 121 12.82 -16.37 -16.92
CA ASP A 121 11.60 -15.59 -17.12
C ASP A 121 11.53 -14.43 -16.13
N LYS A 122 10.99 -13.31 -16.61
CA LYS A 122 10.83 -12.08 -15.85
C LYS A 122 9.41 -11.57 -15.98
N GLN A 123 8.83 -11.21 -14.85
CA GLN A 123 7.50 -10.60 -14.80
C GLN A 123 7.53 -9.38 -13.89
N LYS A 124 7.01 -8.27 -14.41
CA LYS A 124 6.77 -7.08 -13.59
C LYS A 124 5.53 -7.34 -12.74
N LEU A 125 5.65 -7.06 -11.45
CA LEU A 125 4.62 -7.24 -10.45
C LEU A 125 4.43 -5.93 -9.69
N ARG A 126 3.21 -5.71 -9.21
CA ARG A 126 2.94 -4.66 -8.23
C ARG A 126 2.17 -5.23 -7.05
N VAL A 127 2.33 -4.60 -5.91
CA VAL A 127 1.53 -4.90 -4.73
C VAL A 127 1.11 -3.60 -4.06
N ILE A 128 -0.12 -3.59 -3.57
CA ILE A 128 -0.65 -2.54 -2.71
C ILE A 128 -1.13 -3.22 -1.43
N ALA A 129 -0.54 -2.86 -0.30
CA ALA A 129 -0.94 -3.33 1.03
C ALA A 129 -1.37 -2.12 1.86
N ASN A 130 -2.54 -2.19 2.49
CA ASN A 130 -3.06 -1.10 3.32
C ASN A 130 -2.98 -1.48 4.80
N ILE A 131 -2.48 -0.56 5.62
CA ILE A 131 -2.34 -0.69 7.08
C ILE A 131 -2.79 0.60 7.74
N LYS A 132 -3.91 0.58 8.45
CA LYS A 132 -4.45 1.67 9.28
C LYS A 132 -4.41 3.04 8.56
N GLY A 133 -4.85 3.08 7.31
CA GLY A 133 -4.86 4.30 6.48
C GLY A 133 -3.53 4.66 5.79
N GLY A 134 -2.45 3.91 6.03
CA GLY A 134 -1.23 3.94 5.24
C GLY A 134 -1.30 2.97 4.06
N GLN A 135 -0.86 3.40 2.88
CA GLN A 135 -0.83 2.59 1.67
C GLN A 135 0.62 2.28 1.29
N TYR A 136 0.99 1.01 1.29
CA TYR A 136 2.32 0.53 0.94
C TYR A 136 2.32 -0.04 -0.47
N ILE A 137 3.13 0.54 -1.35
CA ILE A 137 3.11 0.26 -2.78
C ILE A 137 4.49 -0.22 -3.22
N ALA A 138 4.54 -1.32 -3.96
CA ALA A 138 5.74 -1.78 -4.63
C ALA A 138 5.48 -2.00 -6.11
N GLU A 139 6.47 -1.67 -6.95
CA GLU A 139 6.62 -2.19 -8.31
C GLU A 139 8.00 -2.84 -8.40
N PHE A 140 8.05 -4.11 -8.81
CA PHE A 140 9.28 -4.89 -8.84
C PHE A 140 9.22 -5.96 -9.93
N TYR A 141 10.37 -6.54 -10.25
CA TYR A 141 10.45 -7.68 -11.15
C TYR A 141 10.72 -8.95 -10.34
N SER A 142 9.93 -9.99 -10.61
CA SER A 142 10.26 -11.35 -10.21
C SER A 142 11.03 -12.01 -11.36
N GLN A 143 12.12 -12.71 -11.04
CA GLN A 143 12.86 -13.51 -12.00
C GLN A 143 13.09 -14.92 -11.46
N THR A 144 12.66 -15.91 -12.23
CA THR A 144 12.78 -17.33 -11.88
C THR A 144 14.19 -17.82 -12.18
N VAL A 145 14.89 -18.37 -11.19
CA VAL A 145 16.33 -18.73 -11.32
C VAL A 145 16.56 -20.22 -11.52
N ASN A 146 15.59 -21.06 -11.14
CA ASN A 146 15.69 -22.52 -11.20
C ASN A 146 14.77 -23.11 -12.26
#